data_AF-A0A8J5N8F4-F1
#
_entry.id   AF-A0A8J5N8F4-F1
#
_cell.length_a   1.000
_cell.length_b   1.000
_cell.length_c   1.000
_cell.angle_alpha   90.00
_cell.angle_beta   90.00
_cell.angle_gamma   90.00
#
_symmetry.space_group_name_H-M   'P 1'
#
loop_
_entity.id
_entity.type
_entity.pdbx_description
1 polymer ?
#
loop_
_entity_poly.entity_id
_entity_poly.type
_entity_poly.pdbx_seq_one_letter_code
_entity_poly.pdbx_strand_id
1 'polypeptide(L)'
;MLVYADELDRNLSIVVKGKVQARCFHLSPLVTAAQKVAMSHLDPGSEMPYDKLQATLDVVKQRLNRPLTLSEKVLYSHLDDPASQDIVRGESYLKLRPDRVAMQDATAQMAMLQFISSGLPRVAVPSTIHCDHLIQAQIDGPKDLQRAIEQNKEVYNFLATAGSKYGVGFWKPGSGIIHQV
;
A
#
# COMPACT_ATOMS: atom_id res chain seq x y z
N MET A 1 42.36 31.72 42.96
CA MET A 1 42.61 32.85 43.89
C MET A 1 43.36 33.89 43.08
N LEU A 2 42.87 35.05 42.66
CA LEU A 2 41.77 35.97 43.01
C LEU A 2 41.26 36.60 41.67
N VAL A 3 39.95 36.68 41.41
CA VAL A 3 39.02 37.83 41.61
C VAL A 3 38.70 38.59 40.30
N TYR A 4 37.40 38.91 40.19
CA TYR A 4 36.61 39.62 39.18
C TYR A 4 37.02 41.07 38.90
N ALA A 5 36.63 41.57 37.71
CA ALA A 5 35.68 42.69 37.46
C ALA A 5 36.12 43.65 36.33
N ASP A 6 35.18 43.91 35.40
CA ASP A 6 34.84 45.17 34.69
C ASP A 6 35.95 46.07 34.08
N GLU A 7 35.82 46.72 32.92
CA GLU A 7 34.67 47.12 32.10
C GLU A 7 35.20 47.56 30.71
N LEU A 8 34.40 47.29 29.68
CA LEU A 8 34.16 48.07 28.45
C LEU A 8 35.32 48.68 27.61
N ASP A 9 35.35 48.16 26.38
CA ASP A 9 35.25 48.90 25.12
C ASP A 9 36.52 48.95 24.25
N ARG A 10 36.51 48.14 23.18
CA ARG A 10 36.89 48.54 21.81
C ARG A 10 36.87 47.38 20.80
N ASN A 11 36.18 47.66 19.69
CA ASN A 11 36.54 47.32 18.31
C ASN A 11 36.26 45.93 17.72
N LEU A 12 35.36 45.97 16.74
CA LEU A 12 35.48 45.44 15.38
C LEU A 12 35.44 43.90 15.15
N SER A 13 34.29 43.52 14.59
CA SER A 13 34.16 42.67 13.41
C SER A 13 34.79 41.27 13.43
N ILE A 14 33.98 40.28 13.81
CA ILE A 14 34.03 38.94 13.19
C ILE A 14 32.60 38.53 12.86
N VAL A 15 32.23 38.69 11.59
CA VAL A 15 31.01 38.14 11.00
C VAL A 15 31.18 36.62 10.93
N VAL A 16 30.64 35.89 11.91
CA VAL A 16 30.39 34.46 11.75
C VAL A 16 29.02 34.32 11.08
N LYS A 17 29.02 34.17 9.75
CA LYS A 17 27.85 33.73 8.98
C LYS A 17 27.49 32.30 9.39
N GLY A 18 26.75 32.15 10.48
CA GLY A 18 25.97 30.95 10.72
C GLY A 18 24.85 30.88 9.69
N LYS A 19 24.99 30.02 8.67
CA LYS A 19 23.86 29.62 7.84
C LYS A 19 22.89 28.84 8.74
N VAL A 20 21.92 29.53 9.32
CA VAL A 20 20.73 28.88 9.85
C VAL A 20 20.00 28.32 8.63
N GLN A 21 20.12 27.02 8.41
CA GLN A 21 19.32 26.32 7.42
C GLN A 21 17.90 26.22 7.99
N ALA A 22 17.12 27.30 7.81
CA ALA A 22 15.70 27.30 8.11
C ALA A 22 15.04 26.33 7.15
N ARG A 23 14.79 25.09 7.61
CA ARG A 23 13.88 24.17 6.95
C ARG A 23 12.47 24.76 7.10
N CYS A 24 12.08 25.58 6.13
CA CYS A 24 10.68 26.00 5.97
C CYS A 24 9.84 24.79 5.54
N PHE A 25 9.44 23.95 6.50
CA PHE A 25 8.26 23.13 6.34
C PHE A 25 7.07 23.99 6.78
N HIS A 26 6.58 24.84 5.88
CA HIS A 26 5.28 25.50 6.03
C HIS A 26 4.35 24.96 4.94
N LEU A 27 4.05 23.66 5.02
CA LEU A 27 2.78 23.17 4.53
C LEU A 27 1.80 23.34 5.70
N SER A 28 0.73 24.11 5.50
CA SER A 28 -0.28 24.23 6.54
C SER A 28 -0.87 22.84 6.83
N PRO A 29 -1.27 22.54 8.08
CA PRO A 29 -1.94 21.28 8.41
C PRO A 29 -3.15 20.99 7.52
N LEU A 30 -3.83 22.05 7.06
CA LEU A 30 -4.95 21.97 6.12
C LEU A 30 -4.53 21.50 4.71
N VAL A 31 -3.36 21.94 4.23
CA VAL A 31 -2.82 21.49 2.94
C VAL A 31 -2.37 20.03 3.01
N THR A 32 -1.79 19.61 4.14
CA THR A 32 -1.43 18.20 4.37
C THR A 32 -2.66 17.30 4.51
N ALA A 33 -3.71 17.75 5.20
CA ALA A 33 -4.96 17.02 5.35
C ALA A 33 -5.75 16.90 4.03
N ALA A 34 -5.62 17.89 3.13
CA ALA A 34 -6.28 17.90 1.83
C ALA A 34 -5.49 17.18 0.72
N GLN A 35 -4.28 16.69 1.01
CA GLN A 35 -3.42 16.11 -0.02
C GLN A 35 -3.88 14.68 -0.33
N LYS A 36 -4.47 14.51 -1.50
CA LYS A 36 -4.82 13.22 -2.08
C LYS A 36 -3.54 12.43 -2.39
N VAL A 37 -3.24 11.45 -1.55
CA VAL A 37 -2.07 10.58 -1.70
C VAL A 37 -2.48 9.33 -2.46
N ALA A 38 -1.83 9.06 -3.59
CA ALA A 38 -2.04 7.82 -4.34
C ALA A 38 -1.63 6.59 -3.53
N MET A 39 -2.34 5.47 -3.71
CA MET A 39 -2.02 4.20 -3.04
C MET A 39 -0.67 3.64 -3.47
N SER A 40 -0.31 3.83 -4.74
CA SER A 40 0.97 3.38 -5.29
C SER A 40 1.38 4.27 -6.47
N HIS A 41 2.65 4.20 -6.88
CA HIS A 41 3.12 4.83 -8.12
C HIS A 41 2.44 4.28 -9.38
N LEU A 42 1.87 3.07 -9.30
CA LEU A 42 1.19 2.40 -10.42
C LEU A 42 -0.30 2.71 -10.47
N ASP A 43 -0.87 3.23 -9.38
CA ASP A 43 -2.28 3.53 -9.22
C ASP A 43 -2.52 5.02 -8.89
N PRO A 44 -2.05 5.97 -9.72
CA PRO A 44 -2.13 7.40 -9.41
C PRO A 44 -3.58 7.91 -9.30
N GLY A 45 -4.55 7.20 -9.89
CA GLY A 45 -5.98 7.51 -9.79
C GLY A 45 -6.68 6.91 -8.57
N SER A 46 -5.99 6.09 -7.78
CA SER A 46 -6.55 5.44 -6.58
C SER A 46 -5.89 6.05 -5.35
N GLU A 47 -6.67 6.78 -4.55
CA GLU A 47 -6.18 7.52 -3.39
C GLU A 47 -6.33 6.71 -2.09
N MET A 48 -5.46 6.98 -1.11
CA MET A 48 -5.56 6.41 0.22
C MET A 48 -6.84 6.89 0.93
N PRO A 49 -7.79 6.00 1.29
CA PRO A 49 -9.14 6.40 1.69
C PRO A 49 -9.27 6.77 3.19
N TYR A 50 -8.26 7.42 3.79
CA TYR A 50 -8.22 7.63 5.24
C TYR A 50 -9.43 8.38 5.81
N ASP A 51 -9.98 9.35 5.10
CA ASP A 51 -11.18 10.08 5.54
C ASP A 51 -12.39 9.15 5.67
N LYS A 52 -12.59 8.27 4.68
CA LYS A 52 -13.64 7.24 4.70
C LYS A 52 -13.39 6.27 5.85
N LEU A 53 -12.16 5.76 5.99
CA LEU A 53 -11.80 4.80 7.04
C LEU A 53 -12.05 5.39 8.43
N GLN A 54 -11.70 6.67 8.63
CA GLN A 54 -11.89 7.39 9.89
C GLN A 54 -13.39 7.57 10.19
N ALA A 55 -14.20 8.00 9.22
CA ALA A 55 -15.64 8.14 9.37
C ALA A 55 -16.33 6.80 9.72
N THR A 56 -15.98 5.72 9.02
CA THR A 56 -16.47 4.37 9.32
C THR A 56 -16.12 3.95 10.74
N LEU A 57 -14.88 4.21 11.16
CA LEU A 57 -14.39 3.83 12.48
C LEU A 57 -15.11 4.60 13.60
N ASP A 58 -15.45 5.87 13.39
CA ASP A 58 -16.14 6.67 14.40
C ASP A 58 -17.57 6.18 14.65
N VAL A 59 -18.26 5.69 13.61
CA VAL A 59 -19.54 4.97 13.76
C VAL A 59 -19.36 3.72 14.62
N VAL A 60 -18.33 2.91 14.34
CA VAL A 60 -18.08 1.66 15.09
C VAL A 60 -17.70 1.92 16.55
N LYS A 61 -16.89 2.96 16.83
CA LYS A 61 -16.54 3.33 18.21
C LYS A 61 -17.75 3.72 19.03
N GLN A 62 -18.67 4.49 18.45
CA GLN A 62 -19.92 4.88 19.12
C GLN A 62 -20.78 3.67 19.47
N ARG A 63 -20.84 2.67 18.58
CA ARG A 63 -21.61 1.44 18.79
C ARG A 63 -21.00 0.51 19.85
N LEU A 64 -19.69 0.30 19.82
CA LEU A 64 -19.02 -0.70 20.68
C LEU A 64 -18.62 -0.16 22.05
N ASN A 65 -18.48 1.16 22.20
CA ASN A 65 -18.16 1.86 23.44
C ASN A 65 -17.01 1.22 24.27
N ARG A 66 -15.96 0.78 23.58
CA ARG A 66 -14.74 0.23 24.17
C ARG A 66 -13.52 0.57 23.33
N PRO A 67 -12.30 0.50 23.91
CA PRO A 67 -11.08 0.60 23.12
C PRO A 67 -11.00 -0.51 22.05
N LEU A 68 -10.45 -0.14 20.88
CA LEU A 68 -10.23 -1.04 19.75
C LEU A 68 -8.74 -1.32 19.57
N THR A 69 -8.40 -2.57 19.29
CA THR A 69 -7.02 -2.94 18.88
C THR A 69 -6.70 -2.38 17.50
N LEU A 70 -5.43 -2.44 17.08
CA LEU A 70 -5.04 -2.02 15.74
C LEU A 70 -5.75 -2.84 14.65
N SER A 71 -5.79 -4.17 14.80
CA SER A 71 -6.46 -5.05 13.84
C SER A 71 -7.97 -4.78 13.77
N GLU A 72 -8.62 -4.49 14.89
CA GLU A 72 -10.02 -4.07 14.90
C GLU A 72 -10.24 -2.75 14.19
N LYS A 73 -9.35 -1.76 14.39
CA LYS A 73 -9.44 -0.49 13.67
C LYS A 73 -9.31 -0.68 12.17
N VAL A 74 -8.35 -1.48 11.73
CA VAL A 74 -8.15 -1.79 10.30
C VAL A 74 -9.37 -2.55 9.76
N LEU A 75 -9.79 -3.66 10.37
CA LEU A 75 -10.92 -4.43 9.88
C LEU A 75 -12.24 -3.63 9.89
N TYR A 76 -12.56 -2.97 11.01
CA TYR A 76 -13.85 -2.31 11.17
C TYR A 76 -13.97 -1.01 10.37
N SER A 77 -12.86 -0.35 10.06
CA SER A 77 -12.87 0.80 9.15
C SER A 77 -13.16 0.42 7.69
N HIS A 78 -13.04 -0.87 7.33
CA HIS A 78 -13.33 -1.39 5.99
C HIS A 78 -14.69 -2.09 5.89
N LEU A 79 -15.58 -1.92 6.88
CA LEU A 79 -16.93 -2.46 6.80
C LEU A 79 -17.72 -1.82 5.66
N ASP A 80 -18.53 -2.64 4.98
CA ASP A 80 -19.47 -2.17 3.95
C ASP A 80 -20.63 -1.37 4.56
N ASP A 81 -21.16 -1.85 5.69
CA ASP A 81 -22.19 -1.16 6.49
C ASP A 81 -21.77 -1.12 7.98
N PRO A 82 -21.05 -0.07 8.42
CA PRO A 82 -20.61 0.04 9.81
C PRO A 82 -21.74 0.30 10.81
N ALA A 83 -22.93 0.69 10.36
CA ALA A 83 -24.05 1.03 11.26
C ALA A 83 -24.82 -0.23 11.68
N SER A 84 -25.05 -1.15 10.73
CA SER A 84 -25.86 -2.36 10.98
C SER A 84 -25.05 -3.64 11.18
N GLN A 85 -23.77 -3.69 10.75
CA GLN A 85 -22.96 -4.90 10.83
C GLN A 85 -22.89 -5.44 12.27
N ASP A 86 -23.20 -6.72 12.43
CA ASP A 86 -22.98 -7.44 13.68
C ASP A 86 -21.47 -7.71 13.89
N ILE A 87 -20.99 -7.49 15.11
CA ILE A 87 -19.55 -7.54 15.46
C ILE A 87 -19.35 -8.30 16.77
N VAL A 88 -19.18 -9.60 16.64
CA VAL A 88 -18.79 -10.51 17.72
C VAL A 88 -17.54 -11.27 17.30
N ARG A 89 -16.48 -11.17 18.10
CA ARG A 89 -15.18 -11.78 17.80
C ARG A 89 -15.32 -13.31 17.77
N GLY A 90 -14.86 -13.93 16.69
CA GLY A 90 -14.91 -15.38 16.52
C GLY A 90 -16.27 -15.93 16.09
N GLU A 91 -17.28 -15.07 15.90
CA GLU A 91 -18.65 -15.50 15.57
C GLU A 91 -19.17 -14.81 14.30
N SER A 92 -19.12 -13.47 14.24
CA SER A 92 -19.75 -12.73 13.13
C SER A 92 -18.90 -12.80 11.85
N TYR A 93 -19.58 -12.99 10.72
CA TYR A 93 -18.99 -12.78 9.39
C TYR A 93 -19.03 -11.30 9.02
N LEU A 94 -17.85 -10.69 8.86
CA LEU A 94 -17.73 -9.28 8.50
C LEU A 94 -17.84 -9.09 6.98
N LYS A 95 -18.72 -8.20 6.55
CA LYS A 95 -18.77 -7.75 5.15
C LYS A 95 -17.79 -6.61 4.97
N LEU A 96 -16.68 -6.91 4.29
CA LEU A 96 -15.56 -5.98 4.13
C LEU A 96 -15.41 -5.50 2.70
N ARG A 97 -14.76 -4.34 2.55
CA ARG A 97 -14.33 -3.76 1.27
C ARG A 97 -12.80 -3.62 1.25
N PRO A 98 -12.06 -4.67 0.82
CA PRO A 98 -10.61 -4.58 0.66
C PRO A 98 -10.22 -3.51 -0.38
N ASP A 99 -9.10 -2.82 -0.14
CA ASP A 99 -8.64 -1.76 -1.04
C ASP A 99 -7.92 -2.28 -2.29
N ARG A 100 -7.31 -3.47 -2.22
CA ARG A 100 -6.57 -4.08 -3.33
C ARG A 100 -6.54 -5.60 -3.26
N VAL A 101 -6.20 -6.23 -4.38
CA VAL A 101 -5.97 -7.67 -4.50
C VAL A 101 -4.57 -7.94 -5.03
N ALA A 102 -3.90 -8.96 -4.49
CA ALA A 102 -2.64 -9.46 -5.02
C ALA A 102 -2.74 -10.97 -5.21
N MET A 103 -2.27 -11.46 -6.36
CA MET A 103 -2.25 -12.87 -6.70
C MET A 103 -0.85 -13.25 -7.15
N GLN A 104 -0.44 -14.48 -6.83
CA GLN A 104 0.77 -15.09 -7.36
C GLN A 104 0.40 -16.08 -8.47
N ASP A 105 1.29 -16.32 -9.44
CA ASP A 105 1.04 -17.08 -10.66
C ASP A 105 0.52 -18.51 -10.48
N ALA A 106 0.89 -19.21 -9.40
CA ALA A 106 0.34 -20.53 -9.10
C ALA A 106 -1.15 -20.51 -8.70
N THR A 107 -1.69 -19.42 -8.14
CA THR A 107 -3.13 -19.28 -7.80
C THR A 107 -3.89 -18.32 -8.72
N ALA A 108 -3.20 -17.38 -9.36
CA ALA A 108 -3.76 -16.38 -10.25
C ALA A 108 -4.45 -17.02 -11.46
N GLN A 109 -3.94 -18.16 -11.93
CA GLN A 109 -4.53 -18.88 -13.06
C GLN A 109 -6.01 -19.19 -12.81
N MET A 110 -6.30 -19.85 -11.69
CA MET A 110 -7.66 -20.25 -11.38
C MET A 110 -8.54 -19.07 -10.94
N ALA A 111 -7.97 -18.11 -10.21
CA ALA A 111 -8.67 -16.88 -9.85
C ALA A 111 -9.13 -16.09 -11.09
N MET A 112 -8.26 -15.96 -12.09
CA MET A 112 -8.59 -15.27 -13.34
C MET A 112 -9.60 -16.06 -14.18
N LEU A 113 -9.54 -17.39 -14.21
CA LEU A 113 -10.55 -18.21 -14.89
C LEU A 113 -11.94 -18.02 -14.27
N GLN A 114 -12.04 -18.01 -12.95
CA GLN A 114 -13.30 -17.74 -12.26
C GLN A 114 -13.77 -16.30 -12.51
N PHE A 115 -12.84 -15.33 -12.52
CA PHE A 115 -13.17 -13.94 -12.86
C PHE A 115 -13.69 -13.81 -14.30
N ILE A 116 -13.06 -14.48 -15.27
CA ILE A 116 -13.52 -14.56 -16.66
C ILE A 116 -14.94 -15.13 -16.71
N SER A 117 -15.20 -16.20 -15.94
CA SER A 117 -16.53 -16.84 -15.87
C SER A 117 -17.60 -15.94 -15.26
N SER A 118 -17.23 -14.92 -14.47
CA SER A 118 -18.20 -13.97 -13.91
C SER A 118 -18.81 -13.05 -14.97
N GLY A 119 -18.18 -12.92 -16.15
CA GLY A 119 -18.60 -12.00 -17.21
C GLY A 119 -18.31 -10.52 -16.92
N LEU A 120 -17.67 -10.19 -15.80
CA LEU A 120 -17.31 -8.81 -15.48
C LEU A 120 -16.25 -8.27 -16.46
N PRO A 121 -16.38 -7.01 -16.93
CA PRO A 121 -15.50 -6.46 -17.95
C PRO A 121 -14.11 -6.07 -17.43
N ARG A 122 -13.97 -5.79 -16.13
CA ARG A 122 -12.73 -5.35 -15.48
C ARG A 122 -12.79 -5.51 -13.97
N VAL A 123 -11.64 -5.57 -13.30
CA VAL A 123 -11.56 -5.61 -11.84
C VAL A 123 -12.05 -4.29 -11.21
N ALA A 124 -12.61 -4.40 -10.00
CA ALA A 124 -13.23 -3.28 -9.28
C ALA A 124 -12.24 -2.50 -8.40
N VAL A 125 -11.15 -3.14 -7.98
CA VAL A 125 -10.09 -2.55 -7.14
C VAL A 125 -8.73 -2.83 -7.76
N PRO A 126 -7.70 -2.01 -7.47
CA PRO A 126 -6.33 -2.27 -7.92
C PRO A 126 -5.91 -3.70 -7.63
N SER A 127 -5.48 -4.39 -8.66
CA SER A 127 -5.19 -5.82 -8.62
C SER A 127 -3.86 -6.10 -9.32
N THR A 128 -3.04 -6.99 -8.77
CA THR A 128 -1.73 -7.33 -9.33
C THR A 128 -1.50 -8.84 -9.37
N ILE A 129 -0.92 -9.34 -10.47
CA ILE A 129 -0.40 -10.70 -10.61
C ILE A 129 1.12 -10.64 -10.52
N HIS A 130 1.72 -11.55 -9.76
CA HIS A 130 3.16 -11.71 -9.56
C HIS A 130 3.62 -13.08 -10.05
N CYS A 131 4.65 -13.13 -10.90
CA CYS A 131 5.15 -14.38 -11.48
C CYS A 131 6.42 -14.87 -10.74
N ASP A 132 6.22 -15.54 -9.61
CA ASP A 132 7.29 -15.93 -8.68
C ASP A 132 7.30 -17.41 -8.30
N HIS A 133 6.22 -18.19 -8.51
CA HIS A 133 6.16 -19.59 -8.09
C HIS A 133 6.58 -20.58 -9.17
N LEU A 134 6.59 -20.19 -10.46
CA LEU A 134 6.87 -21.09 -11.58
C LEU A 134 8.34 -21.07 -12.05
N ILE A 135 9.24 -20.52 -11.25
CA ILE A 135 10.69 -20.48 -11.53
C ILE A 135 11.40 -21.50 -10.63
N GLN A 136 11.79 -22.63 -11.21
CA GLN A 136 12.54 -23.67 -10.50
C GLN A 136 14.04 -23.32 -10.46
N ALA A 137 14.62 -23.31 -9.25
CA ALA A 137 16.07 -23.24 -9.09
C ALA A 137 16.75 -24.56 -9.50
N GLN A 138 17.75 -24.50 -10.37
CA GLN A 138 18.49 -25.67 -10.83
C GLN A 138 19.97 -25.37 -11.16
N ILE A 139 20.27 -24.27 -11.87
CA ILE A 139 21.63 -23.96 -12.34
C ILE A 139 22.11 -22.63 -11.77
N ASP A 140 21.53 -21.53 -12.24
CA ASP A 140 21.79 -20.16 -11.79
C ASP A 140 20.61 -19.25 -12.15
N GLY A 141 20.52 -18.08 -11.51
CA GLY A 141 19.38 -17.17 -11.66
C GLY A 141 19.01 -16.86 -13.12
N PRO A 142 19.94 -16.36 -13.96
CA PRO A 142 19.64 -16.06 -15.36
C PRO A 142 19.18 -17.26 -16.18
N LYS A 143 19.86 -18.42 -16.07
CA LYS A 143 19.49 -19.63 -16.84
C LYS A 143 18.18 -20.22 -16.38
N ASP A 144 17.94 -20.23 -15.07
CA ASP A 144 16.70 -20.75 -14.49
C ASP A 144 15.50 -19.87 -14.87
N LEU A 145 15.69 -18.54 -14.88
CA LEU A 145 14.67 -17.60 -15.35
C LEU A 145 14.36 -17.79 -16.84
N GLN A 146 15.39 -17.91 -17.69
CA GLN A 146 15.19 -18.15 -19.12
C GLN A 146 14.43 -19.46 -19.35
N ARG A 147 14.86 -20.55 -18.70
CA ARG A 147 14.19 -21.85 -18.77
C ARG A 147 12.73 -21.74 -18.33
N ALA A 148 12.45 -21.04 -17.23
CA ALA A 148 11.10 -20.87 -16.73
C ALA A 148 10.21 -20.07 -17.71
N ILE A 149 10.74 -19.03 -18.35
CA ILE A 149 10.02 -18.25 -19.38
C ILE A 149 9.65 -19.14 -20.58
N GLU A 150 10.56 -20.02 -21.00
CA GLU A 150 10.32 -20.94 -22.11
C GLU A 150 9.29 -22.02 -21.73
N GLN A 151 9.48 -22.68 -20.59
CA GLN A 151 8.62 -23.78 -20.13
C GLN A 151 7.20 -23.34 -19.78
N ASN A 152 7.05 -22.18 -19.13
CA ASN A 152 5.76 -21.68 -18.65
C ASN A 152 5.18 -20.57 -19.56
N LYS A 153 5.66 -20.48 -20.80
CA LYS A 153 5.27 -19.43 -21.76
C LYS A 153 3.76 -19.30 -21.92
N GLU A 154 3.05 -20.43 -21.97
CA GLU A 154 1.59 -20.45 -22.09
C GLU A 154 0.90 -19.77 -20.90
N VAL A 155 1.29 -20.15 -19.68
CA VAL A 155 0.74 -19.59 -18.44
C VAL A 155 1.05 -18.10 -18.33
N TYR A 156 2.30 -17.69 -18.57
CA TYR A 156 2.68 -16.28 -18.50
C TYR A 156 1.96 -15.44 -19.55
N ASN A 157 1.78 -15.95 -20.77
CA ASN A 157 1.01 -15.26 -21.80
C ASN A 157 -0.47 -15.15 -21.43
N PHE A 158 -1.07 -16.21 -20.88
CA PHE A 158 -2.44 -16.17 -20.38
C PHE A 158 -2.59 -15.09 -19.31
N LEU A 159 -1.75 -15.10 -18.28
CA LEU A 159 -1.83 -14.14 -17.17
C LEU A 159 -1.57 -12.69 -17.64
N ALA A 160 -0.59 -12.48 -18.52
CA ALA A 160 -0.28 -11.15 -19.05
C ALA A 160 -1.44 -10.59 -19.91
N THR A 161 -2.01 -11.42 -20.79
CA THR A 161 -3.11 -10.99 -21.67
C THR A 161 -4.43 -10.84 -20.90
N ALA A 162 -4.72 -11.72 -19.94
CA ALA A 162 -5.85 -11.58 -19.03
C ALA A 162 -5.71 -10.31 -18.18
N GLY A 163 -4.51 -10.05 -17.64
CA GLY A 163 -4.25 -8.84 -16.87
C GLY A 163 -4.45 -7.57 -17.68
N SER A 164 -3.92 -7.52 -18.90
CA SER A 164 -4.15 -6.41 -19.83
C SER A 164 -5.64 -6.22 -20.17
N LYS A 165 -6.40 -7.30 -20.33
CA LYS A 165 -7.84 -7.25 -20.68
C LYS A 165 -8.69 -6.73 -19.52
N TYR A 166 -8.44 -7.21 -18.31
CA TYR A 166 -9.31 -6.97 -17.14
C TYR A 166 -8.80 -5.86 -16.21
N GLY A 167 -7.69 -5.20 -16.55
CA GLY A 167 -7.14 -4.09 -15.77
C GLY A 167 -6.37 -4.54 -14.52
N VAL A 168 -5.64 -5.65 -14.62
CA VAL A 168 -4.78 -6.19 -13.55
C VAL A 168 -3.33 -5.93 -13.90
N GLY A 169 -2.58 -5.34 -12.97
CA GLY A 169 -1.13 -5.14 -13.13
C GLY A 169 -0.40 -6.48 -13.22
N PHE A 170 0.64 -6.55 -14.04
CA PHE A 170 1.37 -7.79 -14.31
C PHE A 170 2.87 -7.61 -14.03
N TRP A 171 3.32 -8.21 -12.94
CA TRP A 171 4.74 -8.31 -12.61
C TRP A 171 5.32 -9.54 -13.29
N LYS A 172 6.24 -9.30 -14.23
CA LYS A 172 6.83 -10.31 -15.11
C LYS A 172 7.68 -11.33 -14.33
N PRO A 173 7.89 -12.53 -14.89
CA PRO A 173 8.82 -13.50 -14.30
C PRO A 173 10.18 -12.86 -14.00
N GLY A 174 10.68 -13.05 -12.78
CA GLY A 174 11.94 -12.47 -12.32
C GLY A 174 11.82 -11.06 -11.69
N SER A 175 10.61 -10.51 -11.55
CA SER A 175 10.39 -9.22 -10.85
C SER A 175 10.65 -9.29 -9.35
N GLY A 176 10.52 -10.47 -8.74
CA GLY A 176 10.64 -10.69 -7.30
C GLY A 176 9.43 -11.43 -6.73
N ILE A 177 9.54 -11.80 -5.46
CA ILE A 177 8.52 -12.54 -4.70
C ILE A 177 7.37 -11.58 -4.32
N ILE A 178 6.12 -12.04 -4.42
CA ILE A 178 4.88 -11.25 -4.22
C ILE A 178 4.83 -10.40 -2.94
N HIS A 179 5.46 -10.85 -1.86
CA HIS A 179 5.45 -10.15 -0.57
C HIS A 179 6.61 -9.14 -0.40
N GLN A 180 7.51 -9.06 -1.38
CA GLN A 180 8.64 -8.13 -1.41
C GLN A 180 8.43 -6.96 -2.39
N VAL A 181 7.67 -7.18 -3.46
CA VAL A 181 7.37 -6.24 -4.54
C VAL A 181 6.17 -5.36 -4.18
#